data_AF-A0A3D4WNU1-F1
#
_entry.id   AF-A0A3D4WNU1-F1
#
_cell.length_a   1.000
_cell.length_b   1.000
_cell.length_c   1.000
_cell.angle_alpha   90.00
_cell.angle_beta   90.00
_cell.angle_gamma   90.00
#
_symmetry.space_group_name_H-M   'P 1'
#
loop_
_entity.id
_entity.type
_entity.pdbx_description
1 polymer ?
#
loop_
_entity_poly.entity_id
_entity_poly.type
_entity_poly.pdbx_seq_one_letter_code
_entity_poly.pdbx_strand_id
1 'polypeptide(L)'
;MVAGFLPATMAQAHSGPRTLFTWHGDQAGERYGFAVSQLTDINRDGAEEAVIRAPFHTDASGVVDGFVEVRSGRTGQVPHQFTGAQLDMDAALVFMLLGGG
;
A
#
# COMPACT_ATOMS: atom_id res chain seq x y z
N MET A 1 -50.17 17.05 6.49
CA MET A 1 -49.35 15.84 6.75
C MET A 1 -47.94 16.17 6.26
N VAL A 2 -47.08 16.71 7.13
CA VAL A 2 -45.72 17.13 6.77
C VAL A 2 -44.76 16.04 7.23
N ALA A 3 -43.92 15.59 6.29
CA ALA A 3 -43.03 14.44 6.42
C ALA A 3 -42.01 14.61 7.56
N GLY A 4 -41.78 13.52 8.29
CA GLY A 4 -40.85 13.45 9.41
C GLY A 4 -39.41 13.67 8.98
N PHE A 5 -38.71 14.47 9.78
CA PHE A 5 -37.28 14.68 9.72
C PHE A 5 -36.58 13.37 10.14
N LEU A 6 -35.86 12.70 9.24
CA LEU A 6 -34.94 11.64 9.64
C LEU A 6 -33.69 12.31 10.25
N PRO A 7 -33.26 11.94 11.47
CA PRO A 7 -32.01 12.46 12.00
C PRO A 7 -30.87 11.89 11.15
N ALA A 8 -30.13 12.76 10.47
CA ALA A 8 -28.87 12.38 9.88
C ALA A 8 -27.93 11.97 11.02
N THR A 9 -27.60 10.69 11.10
CA THR A 9 -26.49 10.19 11.91
C THR A 9 -25.26 11.02 11.55
N MET A 10 -24.79 11.84 12.50
CA MET A 10 -23.59 12.64 12.29
C MET A 10 -22.41 11.68 12.11
N ALA A 11 -21.83 11.67 10.91
CA ALA A 11 -20.51 11.09 10.71
C ALA A 11 -19.54 11.89 11.58
N GLN A 12 -18.84 11.21 12.49
CA GLN A 12 -17.86 11.81 13.38
C GLN A 12 -16.80 12.53 12.53
N ALA A 13 -16.86 13.87 12.48
CA ALA A 13 -15.84 14.66 11.81
C ALA A 13 -14.52 14.48 12.56
N HIS A 14 -13.54 13.84 11.93
CA HIS A 14 -12.21 13.68 12.51
C HIS A 14 -11.44 15.00 12.33
N SER A 15 -11.27 15.73 13.42
CA SER A 15 -10.63 17.04 13.47
C SER A 15 -9.10 16.93 13.57
N GLY A 16 -8.46 16.33 12.56
CA GLY A 16 -7.01 16.29 12.42
C GLY A 16 -6.49 15.09 11.65
N PRO A 17 -5.21 15.11 11.21
CA PRO A 17 -4.57 13.95 10.62
C PRO A 17 -4.56 12.82 11.66
N ARG A 18 -5.16 11.70 11.29
CA ARG A 18 -5.19 10.47 12.09
C ARG A 18 -4.45 9.39 11.34
N THR A 19 -3.53 8.72 12.03
CA THR A 19 -2.91 7.50 11.52
C THR A 19 -3.98 6.44 11.31
N LEU A 20 -4.17 6.03 10.06
CA LEU A 20 -5.05 4.91 9.71
C LEU A 20 -4.34 3.58 9.89
N PHE A 21 -3.08 3.51 9.45
CA PHE A 21 -2.25 2.31 9.50
C PHE A 21 -0.82 2.67 9.88
N THR A 22 -0.15 1.73 10.55
CA THR A 22 1.30 1.71 10.73
C THR A 22 1.77 0.35 10.25
N TRP A 23 2.71 0.34 9.30
CA TRP A 23 3.27 -0.88 8.74
C TRP A 23 4.76 -0.96 9.07
N HIS A 24 5.24 -2.17 9.31
CA HIS A 24 6.61 -2.45 9.66
C HIS A 24 7.12 -3.58 8.76
N GLY A 25 8.40 -3.48 8.43
CA GLY A 25 9.14 -4.60 7.85
C GLY A 25 9.35 -5.72 8.87
N ASP A 26 9.64 -6.91 8.38
CA ASP A 26 9.86 -8.12 9.18
C ASP A 26 11.37 -8.45 9.36
N GLN A 27 12.25 -7.76 8.64
CA GLN A 27 13.70 -7.98 8.70
C GLN A 27 14.46 -6.76 9.21
N ALA A 28 15.43 -6.99 10.10
CA ALA A 28 16.31 -5.93 10.55
C ALA A 28 17.22 -5.45 9.41
N GLY A 29 17.22 -4.14 9.16
CA GLY A 29 18.11 -3.52 8.17
C GLY A 29 17.61 -3.57 6.72
N GLU A 30 16.45 -4.18 6.44
CA GLU A 30 15.90 -4.26 5.08
C GLU A 30 15.48 -2.89 4.49
N ARG A 31 15.37 -1.88 5.38
CA ARG A 31 14.90 -0.53 5.10
C ARG A 31 13.48 -0.50 4.52
N TYR A 32 12.56 -1.19 5.17
CA TYR A 32 11.15 -1.10 4.85
C TYR A 32 10.66 0.35 4.91
N GLY A 33 9.95 0.78 3.88
CA GLY A 33 9.53 2.18 3.74
C GLY A 33 10.62 3.11 3.19
N PHE A 34 11.71 2.57 2.63
CA PHE A 34 12.77 3.37 2.00
C PHE A 34 12.24 4.25 0.87
N ALA A 35 11.28 3.74 0.10
CA ALA A 35 10.51 4.49 -0.87
C ALA A 35 9.04 4.12 -0.76
N VAL A 36 8.19 5.14 -0.85
CA VAL A 36 6.73 5.00 -0.85
C VAL A 36 6.17 5.77 -2.06
N SER A 37 5.30 5.12 -2.82
CA SER A 37 4.57 5.75 -3.92
C SER A 37 3.09 5.40 -3.84
N GLN A 38 2.27 6.18 -4.54
CA GLN A 38 0.83 5.97 -4.60
C GLN A 38 0.46 5.27 -5.90
N LEU A 39 -0.54 4.40 -5.83
CA LEU A 39 -1.20 3.76 -6.96
C LEU A 39 -2.66 4.20 -7.03
N THR A 40 -3.21 4.23 -8.24
CA THR A 40 -4.65 4.37 -8.44
C THR A 40 -5.36 3.15 -7.87
N ASP A 41 -6.57 3.32 -7.33
CA ASP A 41 -7.47 2.26 -6.85
C ASP A 41 -7.54 1.01 -7.76
N ILE A 42 -6.63 0.04 -7.53
CA ILE A 42 -6.48 -1.17 -8.33
C ILE A 42 -7.53 -2.21 -7.95
N ASN A 43 -7.98 -2.22 -6.70
CA ASN A 43 -8.95 -3.18 -6.20
C ASN A 43 -10.41 -2.70 -6.36
N ARG A 44 -10.59 -1.45 -6.81
CA ARG A 44 -11.88 -0.77 -7.06
C ARG A 44 -12.72 -0.62 -5.80
N ASP A 45 -12.08 -0.46 -4.65
CA ASP A 45 -12.79 -0.23 -3.40
C ASP A 45 -13.17 1.26 -3.23
N GLY A 46 -12.59 2.16 -4.01
CA GLY A 46 -12.80 3.61 -3.96
C GLY A 46 -11.76 4.34 -3.12
N ALA A 47 -10.59 3.73 -2.88
CA ALA A 47 -9.44 4.37 -2.26
C ALA A 47 -8.16 3.98 -3.01
N GLU A 48 -7.19 4.88 -3.03
CA GLU A 48 -5.89 4.65 -3.64
C GLU A 48 -5.04 3.67 -2.81
N GLU A 49 -4.09 3.01 -3.46
CA GLU A 49 -3.16 2.09 -2.83
C GLU A 49 -1.81 2.76 -2.55
N ALA A 50 -1.14 2.26 -1.53
CA ALA A 50 0.23 2.59 -1.19
C ALA A 50 1.17 1.48 -1.66
N VAL A 51 2.30 1.86 -2.24
CA VAL A 51 3.38 0.95 -2.65
C VAL A 51 4.56 1.20 -1.76
N ILE A 52 5.12 0.16 -1.17
CA ILE A 52 6.17 0.25 -0.16
C ILE A 52 7.32 -0.64 -0.57
N ARG A 53 8.55 -0.13 -0.44
CA ARG A 53 9.77 -0.85 -0.83
C ARG A 53 10.69 -1.10 0.36
N ALA A 54 11.34 -2.26 0.35
CA ALA A 54 12.41 -2.67 1.25
C ALA A 54 13.60 -3.20 0.42
N PRO A 55 14.52 -2.32 -0.02
CA PRO A 55 15.55 -2.67 -1.00
C PRO A 55 16.61 -3.65 -0.47
N PHE A 56 16.74 -3.76 0.86
CA PHE A 56 17.70 -4.68 1.49
C PHE A 56 17.02 -5.92 2.09
N HIS A 57 15.77 -6.19 1.69
CA HIS A 57 15.11 -7.45 2.04
C HIS A 57 15.94 -8.62 1.51
N THR A 58 16.01 -9.66 2.32
CA THR A 58 16.79 -10.85 2.06
C THR A 58 15.85 -12.05 1.93
N ASP A 59 16.10 -12.91 0.94
CA ASP A 59 15.34 -14.14 0.76
C ASP A 59 15.67 -15.21 1.82
N ALA A 60 15.00 -16.36 1.74
CA ALA A 60 15.22 -17.48 2.66
C ALA A 60 16.65 -18.07 2.60
N SER A 61 17.41 -17.79 1.54
CA SER A 61 18.79 -18.24 1.36
C SER A 61 19.83 -17.25 1.89
N GLY A 62 19.41 -16.06 2.34
CA GLY A 62 20.31 -15.03 2.84
C GLY A 62 20.81 -14.08 1.74
N VAL A 63 20.24 -14.11 0.55
CA VAL A 63 20.61 -13.22 -0.56
C VAL A 63 19.72 -11.98 -0.56
N VAL A 64 20.33 -10.79 -0.66
CA VAL A 64 19.59 -9.53 -0.81
C VAL A 64 18.95 -9.49 -2.19
N ASP A 65 17.63 -9.50 -2.22
CA ASP A 65 16.82 -9.58 -3.44
C ASP A 65 15.82 -8.42 -3.55
N GLY A 66 15.56 -7.72 -2.45
CA GLY A 66 14.67 -6.58 -2.40
C GLY A 66 13.20 -6.99 -2.44
N PHE A 67 12.36 -6.15 -1.83
CA PHE A 67 10.94 -6.42 -1.67
C PHE A 67 10.09 -5.18 -1.98
N VAL A 68 8.95 -5.41 -2.62
CA VAL A 68 7.93 -4.39 -2.90
C VAL A 68 6.57 -4.97 -2.56
N GLU A 69 5.73 -4.21 -1.87
CA GLU A 69 4.33 -4.56 -1.66
C GLU A 69 3.39 -3.40 -1.95
N VAL A 70 2.15 -3.77 -2.28
CA VAL A 70 1.04 -2.83 -2.50
C VAL A 70 0.03 -3.04 -1.38
N ARG A 71 -0.49 -1.95 -0.80
CA ARG A 71 -1.47 -1.95 0.29
C ARG A 71 -2.66 -1.04 0.01
N SER A 72 -3.87 -1.50 0.27
CA SER A 72 -5.08 -0.66 0.19
C SER A 72 -5.06 0.46 1.22
N GLY A 73 -5.23 1.70 0.78
CA GLY A 73 -5.34 2.87 1.67
C GLY A 73 -6.61 2.86 2.52
N ARG A 74 -7.60 2.03 2.18
CA ARG A 74 -8.85 1.88 2.94
C ARG A 74 -8.78 0.78 3.99
N THR A 75 -8.24 -0.38 3.62
CA THR A 75 -8.32 -1.60 4.44
C THR A 75 -6.98 -2.05 5.01
N GLY A 76 -5.87 -1.58 4.45
CA GLY A 76 -4.52 -2.02 4.79
C GLY A 76 -4.17 -3.42 4.29
N GLN A 77 -5.06 -4.06 3.53
CA GLN A 77 -4.85 -5.37 2.91
C GLN A 77 -3.73 -5.29 1.88
N VAL A 78 -3.01 -6.39 1.70
CA VAL A 78 -1.89 -6.52 0.76
C VAL A 78 -2.35 -7.28 -0.48
N PRO A 79 -2.85 -6.60 -1.54
CA PRO A 79 -3.25 -7.27 -2.77
C PRO A 79 -2.07 -7.89 -3.54
N HIS A 80 -0.87 -7.30 -3.45
CA HIS A 80 0.30 -7.75 -4.21
C HIS A 80 1.61 -7.59 -3.44
N GLN A 81 2.51 -8.56 -3.63
CA GLN A 81 3.89 -8.57 -3.14
C GLN A 81 4.83 -9.07 -4.24
N PHE A 82 6.05 -8.53 -4.26
CA PHE A 82 7.07 -8.81 -5.25
C PHE A 82 8.43 -8.91 -4.54
N THR A 83 9.22 -9.92 -4.89
CA THR A 83 10.60 -10.13 -4.41
C THR A 83 11.58 -10.20 -5.59
N GLY A 84 12.89 -10.23 -5.34
CA GLY A 84 13.93 -9.96 -6.35
C GLY A 84 13.78 -10.68 -7.69
N ALA A 85 13.50 -11.98 -7.70
CA ALA A 85 13.28 -12.71 -8.96
C ALA A 85 12.09 -12.16 -9.75
N GLN A 86 11.02 -11.75 -9.08
CA GLN A 86 9.84 -11.14 -9.70
C GLN A 86 10.08 -9.68 -10.10
N LEU A 87 10.98 -8.98 -9.40
CA LEU A 87 11.39 -7.62 -9.74
C LEU A 87 12.31 -7.57 -10.97
N ASP A 88 13.13 -8.61 -11.21
CA ASP A 88 14.06 -8.67 -12.35
C ASP A 88 13.40 -9.19 -13.63
N MET A 89 12.43 -10.11 -13.51
CA MET A 89 11.70 -10.69 -14.65
C MET A 89 10.67 -9.72 -15.26
N ASP A 90 10.30 -8.68 -14.51
CA ASP A 90 9.21 -7.75 -14.84
C ASP A 90 9.52 -6.31 -14.40
N ALA A 91 10.79 -5.90 -14.30
CA ALA A 91 11.14 -4.54 -13.87
C ALA A 91 10.39 -3.46 -14.67
N ALA A 92 10.18 -3.69 -15.97
CA ALA A 92 9.37 -2.85 -16.84
C ALA A 92 7.86 -2.94 -16.54
N LEU A 93 7.33 -4.10 -16.16
CA LEU A 93 5.92 -4.30 -15.79
C LEU A 93 5.61 -3.69 -14.43
N VAL A 94 6.54 -3.77 -13.47
CA VAL A 94 6.42 -3.12 -12.17
C VAL A 94 6.47 -1.60 -12.35
N PHE A 95 7.34 -1.05 -13.21
CA PHE A 95 7.30 0.39 -13.54
C PHE A 95 6.06 0.80 -14.34
N MET A 96 5.54 -0.03 -15.25
CA MET A 96 4.31 0.25 -16.03
C MET A 96 3.04 0.15 -15.20
N LEU A 97 2.95 -0.79 -14.25
CA LEU A 97 1.84 -0.87 -13.29
C LEU A 97 1.88 0.29 -12.29
N LEU A 98 3.05 0.87 -12.02
CA LEU A 98 3.28 1.95 -11.06
C LEU A 98 3.24 3.38 -11.64
N GLY A 99 2.73 3.57 -12.85
CA GLY A 99 2.44 4.91 -13.39
C GLY A 99 3.60 5.62 -14.10
N GLY A 100 4.39 4.89 -14.90
CA GLY A 100 5.26 5.49 -15.91
C GLY A 100 4.55 5.60 -17.26
N GLY A 101 4.27 6.82 -17.72
CA GLY A 101 3.94 7.10 -19.12
C GLY A 101 5.15 7.00 -20.04
#